data_AF-A0A7S3IWX4-F1
#
_entry.id   AF-A0A7S3IWX4-F1
#
_cell.length_a   1.000
_cell.length_b   1.000
_cell.length_c   1.000
_cell.angle_alpha   90.00
_cell.angle_beta   90.00
_cell.angle_gamma   90.00
#
_symmetry.space_group_name_H-M   'P 1'
#
loop_
_entity.id
_entity.type
_entity.pdbx_description
1 polymer ?
#
loop_
_entity_poly.entity_id
_entity_poly.type
_entity_poly.pdbx_seq_one_letter_code
_entity_poly.pdbx_strand_id
1 'polypeptide(L)'
;ALKCFSKVLLKIKDDKTVFIARGVVYQDMGNHQLAINDFNEAIKFDTELSEGYYRRGLSKFYMKRFKEAINDFQLAKDKEEDMLDHDSTIEQNAGIPDGLGCCYHSLRDYDKAISYYDTAIEMMPENTEFLMHRAQCQYDQGHFDLSISDLRKGLKEEDGEAKNDPQVLYKLGLSFYANQQYKKCVSTLKHALQNKPYISYEADIYYHIGLAYCNVEKFEKAIYPFSRCVSIIPSEIKYIHERAKAYQMIEDHEKAVYDFDMVIK
;
A
#
# COMPACT_ATOMS: atom_id res chain seq x y z
N ALA A 1 -23.89 -4.81 12.54
CA ALA A 1 -23.86 -3.35 12.33
C ALA A 1 -24.89 -2.89 11.27
N LEU A 2 -24.74 -3.23 9.99
CA LEU A 2 -25.60 -2.71 8.89
C LEU A 2 -27.11 -2.76 9.15
N LYS A 3 -27.65 -3.92 9.58
CA LYS A 3 -29.08 -4.06 9.89
C LYS A 3 -29.56 -3.10 10.98
N CYS A 4 -28.71 -2.78 11.96
CA CYS A 4 -29.05 -1.84 13.03
C CYS A 4 -29.10 -0.41 12.50
N PHE A 5 -28.08 0.03 11.76
CA PHE A 5 -28.06 1.37 11.17
C PHE A 5 -29.23 1.57 10.19
N SER A 6 -29.53 0.59 9.35
CA SER A 6 -30.70 0.67 8.46
C SER A 6 -32.02 0.76 9.22
N LYS A 7 -32.16 0.10 10.38
CA LYS A 7 -33.35 0.25 11.24
C LYS A 7 -33.43 1.63 11.89
N VAL A 8 -32.29 2.22 12.28
CA VAL A 8 -32.26 3.58 12.82
C VAL A 8 -32.67 4.57 11.73
N LEU A 9 -32.14 4.45 10.52
CA LEU A 9 -32.47 5.33 9.40
C LEU A 9 -33.93 5.25 8.94
N LEU A 10 -34.62 4.14 9.21
CA LEU A 10 -36.06 4.05 9.01
C LEU A 10 -36.86 4.89 10.03
N LYS A 11 -36.30 5.16 11.21
CA LYS A 11 -36.93 5.94 12.29
C LYS A 11 -36.48 7.40 12.30
N ILE A 12 -35.18 7.64 12.09
CA ILE A 12 -34.52 8.95 12.10
C ILE A 12 -33.85 9.09 10.73
N LYS A 13 -34.50 9.81 9.81
CA LYS A 13 -34.17 9.76 8.38
C LYS A 13 -33.03 10.69 7.97
N ASP A 14 -32.59 11.56 8.87
CA ASP A 14 -31.76 12.74 8.60
C ASP A 14 -30.50 12.81 9.48
N ASP A 15 -30.12 11.70 10.12
CA ASP A 15 -28.91 11.65 10.94
C ASP A 15 -27.67 11.35 10.10
N LYS A 16 -26.92 12.41 9.75
CA LYS A 16 -25.65 12.33 9.02
C LYS A 16 -24.66 11.34 9.67
N THR A 17 -24.64 11.25 10.99
CA THR A 17 -23.74 10.37 11.75
C THR A 17 -24.03 8.91 11.46
N VAL A 18 -25.32 8.55 11.36
CA VAL A 18 -25.74 7.18 11.08
C VAL A 18 -25.43 6.81 9.62
N PHE A 19 -25.59 7.75 8.68
CA PHE A 19 -25.17 7.55 7.30
C PHE A 19 -23.66 7.36 7.19
N ILE A 20 -22.84 8.21 7.83
CA ILE A 20 -21.38 8.05 7.87
C ILE A 20 -21.00 6.69 8.44
N ALA A 21 -21.53 6.32 9.61
CA ALA A 21 -21.21 5.05 10.27
C ALA A 21 -21.57 3.84 9.40
N ARG A 22 -22.73 3.86 8.73
CA ARG A 22 -23.13 2.77 7.82
C ARG A 22 -22.26 2.75 6.55
N GLY A 23 -21.93 3.92 6.01
CA GLY A 23 -21.04 4.10 4.88
C GLY A 23 -19.65 3.53 5.14
N VAL A 24 -19.06 3.80 6.30
CA VAL A 24 -17.78 3.24 6.75
C VAL A 24 -17.84 1.71 6.77
N VAL A 25 -18.90 1.12 7.34
CA VAL A 25 -19.05 -0.34 7.32
C VAL A 25 -19.15 -0.89 5.89
N TYR A 26 -19.80 -0.18 4.96
CA TYR A 26 -19.77 -0.57 3.55
C TYR A 26 -18.37 -0.44 2.93
N GLN A 27 -17.57 0.58 3.28
CA GLN A 27 -16.18 0.69 2.83
C GLN A 27 -15.33 -0.48 3.30
N ASP A 28 -15.42 -0.85 4.58
CA ASP A 28 -14.66 -1.97 5.18
C ASP A 28 -15.00 -3.30 4.51
N MET A 29 -16.24 -3.44 4.03
CA MET A 29 -16.70 -4.60 3.26
C MET A 29 -16.34 -4.54 1.77
N GLY A 30 -15.67 -3.49 1.30
CA GLY A 30 -15.35 -3.26 -0.11
C GLY A 30 -16.56 -2.83 -0.98
N ASN A 31 -17.71 -2.57 -0.38
CA ASN A 31 -18.94 -2.15 -1.06
C ASN A 31 -18.94 -0.63 -1.31
N HIS A 32 -17.93 -0.13 -2.02
CA HIS A 32 -17.67 1.30 -2.19
C HIS A 32 -18.84 2.07 -2.81
N GLN A 33 -19.61 1.47 -3.73
CA GLN A 33 -20.77 2.14 -4.31
C GLN A 33 -21.90 2.37 -3.29
N LEU A 34 -22.13 1.43 -2.37
CA LEU A 34 -23.11 1.60 -1.29
C LEU A 34 -22.61 2.62 -0.26
N ALA A 35 -21.31 2.61 0.03
CA ALA A 35 -20.69 3.63 0.89
C ALA A 35 -20.86 5.04 0.31
N ILE A 36 -20.59 5.23 -0.99
CA ILE A 36 -20.79 6.52 -1.68
C ILE A 36 -22.24 7.00 -1.56
N ASN A 37 -23.21 6.11 -1.68
CA ASN A 37 -24.62 6.49 -1.54
C ASN A 37 -24.94 7.01 -0.13
N ASP A 38 -24.40 6.35 0.90
CA ASP A 38 -24.58 6.81 2.29
C ASP A 38 -23.86 8.13 2.55
N PHE A 39 -22.64 8.32 2.03
CA PHE A 39 -21.93 9.59 2.18
C PHE A 39 -22.60 10.73 1.42
N ASN A 40 -23.22 10.45 0.27
CA ASN A 40 -24.03 11.45 -0.44
C ASN A 40 -25.21 11.93 0.40
N GLU A 41 -25.92 11.02 1.09
CA GLU A 41 -27.00 11.42 2.00
C GLU A 41 -26.45 12.21 3.20
N ALA A 42 -25.34 11.79 3.81
CA ALA A 42 -24.72 12.53 4.91
C ALA A 42 -24.36 13.99 4.51
N ILE A 43 -23.71 14.16 3.36
CA ILE A 43 -23.31 15.48 2.81
C ILE A 43 -24.53 16.33 2.44
N LYS A 44 -25.64 15.71 2.03
CA LYS A 44 -26.88 16.43 1.73
C LYS A 44 -27.51 17.05 2.97
N PHE A 45 -27.34 16.42 4.13
CA PHE A 45 -27.81 16.96 5.42
C PHE A 45 -26.84 17.99 6.01
N ASP A 46 -25.56 17.89 5.69
CA ASP A 46 -24.54 18.84 6.11
C ASP A 46 -23.47 19.02 5.03
N THR A 47 -23.56 20.14 4.30
CA THR A 47 -22.64 20.45 3.19
C THR A 47 -21.25 20.83 3.65
N GLU A 48 -21.07 21.12 4.94
CA GLU A 48 -19.80 21.48 5.56
C GLU A 48 -19.08 20.24 6.13
N LEU A 49 -19.68 19.05 6.01
CA LEU A 49 -19.14 17.81 6.58
C LEU A 49 -17.86 17.33 5.85
N SER A 50 -16.69 17.83 6.25
CA SER A 50 -15.37 17.41 5.71
C SER A 50 -15.22 15.89 5.68
N GLU A 51 -15.54 15.20 6.79
CA GLU A 51 -15.43 13.74 6.87
C GLU A 51 -16.25 13.04 5.77
N GLY A 52 -17.44 13.55 5.45
CA GLY A 52 -18.28 13.00 4.40
C GLY A 52 -17.61 13.03 3.04
N TYR A 53 -17.00 14.16 2.68
CA TYR A 53 -16.24 14.30 1.44
C TYR A 53 -14.99 13.41 1.45
N TYR A 54 -14.20 13.42 2.53
CA TYR A 54 -13.01 12.58 2.67
C TYR A 54 -13.35 11.08 2.47
N ARG A 55 -14.36 10.57 3.18
CA ARG A 55 -14.79 9.17 3.09
C ARG A 55 -15.32 8.84 1.70
N ARG A 56 -16.07 9.73 1.07
CA ARG A 56 -16.54 9.53 -0.32
C ARG A 56 -15.38 9.52 -1.32
N GLY A 57 -14.39 10.38 -1.10
CA GLY A 57 -13.13 10.42 -1.85
C GLY A 57 -12.39 9.09 -1.78
N LEU A 58 -12.21 8.51 -0.58
CA LEU A 58 -11.61 7.18 -0.41
C LEU A 58 -12.36 6.10 -1.19
N SER A 59 -13.68 6.05 -1.10
CA SER A 59 -14.47 5.08 -1.87
C SER A 59 -14.29 5.23 -3.39
N LYS A 60 -14.26 6.47 -3.89
CA LYS A 60 -14.01 6.75 -5.31
C LYS A 60 -12.58 6.36 -5.72
N PHE A 61 -11.59 6.57 -4.86
CA PHE A 61 -10.21 6.14 -5.08
C PHE A 61 -10.13 4.61 -5.25
N TYR A 62 -10.71 3.83 -4.34
CA TYR A 62 -10.74 2.37 -4.45
C TYR A 62 -11.51 1.86 -5.68
N MET A 63 -12.50 2.62 -6.17
CA MET A 63 -13.16 2.38 -7.45
C MET A 63 -12.36 2.88 -8.68
N LYS A 64 -11.12 3.33 -8.50
CA LYS A 64 -10.24 3.91 -9.54
C LYS A 64 -10.78 5.18 -10.22
N ARG A 65 -11.70 5.89 -9.56
CA ARG A 65 -12.29 7.17 -10.02
C ARG A 65 -11.46 8.35 -9.52
N PHE A 66 -10.17 8.36 -9.86
CA PHE A 66 -9.17 9.24 -9.25
C PHE A 66 -9.49 10.74 -9.37
N LYS A 67 -9.97 11.22 -10.52
CA LYS A 67 -10.35 12.64 -10.68
C LYS A 67 -11.50 13.05 -9.78
N GLU A 68 -12.49 12.18 -9.61
CA GLU A 68 -13.62 12.45 -8.73
C GLU A 68 -13.26 12.32 -7.25
N ALA A 69 -12.29 11.47 -6.91
CA ALA A 69 -11.71 11.38 -5.58
C ALA A 69 -10.92 12.64 -5.23
N ILE A 70 -10.10 13.15 -6.16
CA ILE A 70 -9.38 14.43 -6.01
C ILE A 70 -10.35 15.57 -5.70
N ASN A 71 -11.46 15.68 -6.44
CA ASN A 71 -12.46 16.71 -6.17
C ASN A 71 -13.05 16.59 -4.76
N ASP A 72 -13.34 15.38 -4.29
CA ASP A 72 -13.86 15.15 -2.94
C ASP A 72 -12.81 15.45 -1.86
N PHE A 73 -11.55 15.08 -2.05
CA PHE A 73 -10.49 15.40 -1.10
C PHE A 73 -10.21 16.90 -1.05
N GLN A 74 -10.25 17.60 -2.19
CA GLN A 74 -10.10 19.05 -2.20
C GLN A 74 -11.27 19.73 -1.48
N LEU A 75 -12.50 19.28 -1.70
CA LEU A 75 -13.66 19.79 -0.95
C LEU A 75 -13.52 19.51 0.56
N ALA A 76 -13.06 18.33 0.95
CA ALA A 76 -12.81 18.00 2.36
C ALA A 76 -11.79 18.97 2.99
N LYS A 77 -10.69 19.24 2.27
CA LYS A 77 -9.67 20.20 2.68
C LYS A 77 -10.25 21.61 2.83
N ASP A 78 -10.97 22.09 1.82
CA ASP A 78 -11.59 23.41 1.84
C ASP A 78 -12.56 23.56 3.03
N LYS A 79 -13.29 22.49 3.38
CA LYS A 79 -14.18 22.47 4.55
C LYS A 79 -13.44 22.47 5.89
N GLU A 80 -12.29 21.83 5.99
CA GLU A 80 -11.44 21.95 7.19
C GLU A 80 -10.85 23.35 7.34
N GLU A 81 -10.41 23.97 6.23
CA GLU A 81 -9.90 25.34 6.24
C GLU A 81 -11.00 26.35 6.66
N ASP A 82 -12.20 26.24 6.10
CA ASP A 82 -13.36 27.06 6.49
C ASP A 82 -13.68 26.92 8.00
N MET A 83 -13.54 25.72 8.57
CA MET A 83 -13.77 25.46 9.99
C MET A 83 -12.68 26.04 10.90
N LEU A 84 -11.42 25.99 10.47
CA LEU A 84 -10.27 26.52 11.22
C LEU A 84 -10.30 28.04 11.39
N ASP A 85 -10.86 28.75 10.41
CA ASP A 85 -11.10 30.20 10.50
C ASP A 85 -12.03 30.56 11.68
N HIS A 86 -12.86 29.60 12.13
CA HIS A 86 -13.79 29.78 13.23
C HIS A 86 -13.27 29.17 14.55
N ASP A 87 -12.55 28.06 14.49
CA ASP A 87 -12.00 27.35 15.65
C ASP A 87 -10.65 26.70 15.32
N SER A 88 -9.57 27.32 15.81
CA SER A 88 -8.19 26.84 15.60
C SER A 88 -7.85 25.58 16.39
N THR A 89 -8.77 25.03 17.20
CA THR A 89 -8.56 23.78 17.95
C THR A 89 -8.95 22.53 17.15
N ILE A 90 -9.55 22.71 15.98
CA ILE A 90 -9.95 21.60 15.11
C ILE A 90 -8.70 20.93 14.54
N GLU A 91 -8.61 19.61 14.74
CA GLU A 91 -7.53 18.80 14.21
C GLU A 91 -7.78 18.53 12.72
N GLN A 92 -6.79 18.86 11.88
CA GLN A 92 -6.84 18.60 10.45
C GLN A 92 -6.60 17.11 10.16
N ASN A 93 -7.33 16.57 9.19
CA ASN A 93 -7.19 15.18 8.81
C ASN A 93 -6.03 14.98 7.83
N ALA A 94 -4.87 14.54 8.33
CA ALA A 94 -3.71 14.27 7.48
C ALA A 94 -3.93 13.14 6.44
N GLY A 95 -5.02 12.36 6.55
CA GLY A 95 -5.44 11.43 5.51
C GLY A 95 -5.92 12.13 4.22
N ILE A 96 -6.33 13.40 4.28
CA ILE A 96 -6.75 14.16 3.09
C ILE A 96 -5.57 14.41 2.14
N PRO A 97 -4.45 15.02 2.57
CA PRO A 97 -3.28 15.16 1.70
C PRO A 97 -2.74 13.80 1.25
N ASP A 98 -2.71 12.78 2.12
CA ASP A 98 -2.30 11.43 1.70
C ASP A 98 -3.20 10.85 0.59
N GLY A 99 -4.53 11.01 0.71
CA GLY A 99 -5.50 10.59 -0.31
C GLY A 99 -5.33 11.32 -1.65
N LEU A 100 -5.01 12.62 -1.62
CA LEU A 100 -4.62 13.39 -2.81
C LEU A 100 -3.33 12.84 -3.41
N GLY A 101 -2.32 12.59 -2.57
CA GLY A 101 -1.05 11.98 -2.96
C GLY A 101 -1.27 10.65 -3.69
N CYS A 102 -2.08 9.76 -3.13
CA CYS A 102 -2.44 8.47 -3.73
C CYS A 102 -3.15 8.61 -5.08
N CYS A 103 -4.04 9.59 -5.23
CA CYS A 103 -4.69 9.85 -6.51
C CYS A 103 -3.71 10.32 -7.57
N TYR A 104 -2.83 11.28 -7.25
CA TYR A 104 -1.83 11.80 -8.19
C TYR A 104 -0.77 10.74 -8.52
N HIS A 105 -0.35 9.93 -7.56
CA HIS A 105 0.52 8.77 -7.76
C HIS A 105 -0.11 7.78 -8.76
N SER A 106 -1.39 7.46 -8.59
CA SER A 106 -2.14 6.59 -9.51
C SER A 106 -2.30 7.18 -10.91
N LEU A 107 -2.30 8.51 -11.03
CA LEU A 107 -2.31 9.24 -12.29
C LEU A 107 -0.89 9.46 -12.88
N ARG A 108 0.16 8.97 -12.20
CA ARG A 108 1.58 9.15 -12.55
C ARG A 108 2.06 10.61 -12.53
N ASP A 109 1.35 11.49 -11.85
CA ASP A 109 1.80 12.86 -11.52
C ASP A 109 2.60 12.79 -10.20
N TYR A 110 3.79 12.21 -10.30
CA TYR A 110 4.61 11.85 -9.14
C TYR A 110 5.07 13.07 -8.32
N ASP A 111 5.32 14.20 -8.97
CA ASP A 111 5.79 15.41 -8.29
C ASP A 111 4.69 16.00 -7.39
N LYS A 112 3.44 16.05 -7.87
CA LYS A 112 2.30 16.43 -7.01
C LYS A 112 2.06 15.39 -5.93
N ALA A 113 2.17 14.11 -6.26
CA ALA A 113 1.97 13.04 -5.28
C ALA A 113 2.93 13.21 -4.09
N ILE A 114 4.23 13.41 -4.37
CA ILE A 114 5.24 13.66 -3.34
C ILE A 114 4.93 14.92 -2.55
N SER A 115 4.57 16.03 -3.20
CA SER A 115 4.22 17.26 -2.50
C SER A 115 3.06 17.07 -1.50
N TYR A 116 2.04 16.28 -1.84
CA TYR A 116 0.94 16.00 -0.93
C TYR A 116 1.34 15.00 0.17
N TYR A 117 2.16 14.00 -0.14
CA TYR A 117 2.71 13.12 0.89
C TYR A 117 3.61 13.86 1.88
N ASP A 118 4.38 14.85 1.41
CA ASP A 118 5.19 15.72 2.27
C ASP A 118 4.29 16.46 3.26
N THR A 119 3.17 17.03 2.81
CA THR A 119 2.19 17.66 3.71
C THR A 119 1.62 16.67 4.72
N ALA A 120 1.25 15.45 4.31
CA ALA A 120 0.74 14.43 5.23
C ALA A 120 1.78 14.02 6.30
N ILE A 121 3.05 13.90 5.90
CA ILE A 121 4.17 13.58 6.79
C ILE A 121 4.55 14.77 7.68
N GLU A 122 4.41 16.01 7.24
CA GLU A 122 4.60 17.19 8.10
C GLU A 122 3.59 17.21 9.24
N MET A 123 2.34 16.80 8.97
CA MET A 123 1.28 16.69 9.98
C MET A 123 1.50 15.50 10.92
N MET A 124 1.88 14.33 10.39
CA MET A 124 2.15 13.12 11.17
C MET A 124 3.50 12.47 10.76
N PRO A 125 4.64 12.95 11.29
CA PRO A 125 5.97 12.57 10.81
C PRO A 125 6.35 11.10 10.94
N GLU A 126 5.67 10.39 11.83
CA GLU A 126 5.96 9.00 12.19
C GLU A 126 4.88 8.03 11.70
N ASN A 127 3.87 8.55 10.97
CA ASN A 127 2.85 7.69 10.38
C ASN A 127 3.50 6.78 9.32
N THR A 128 3.57 5.48 9.62
CA THR A 128 4.19 4.48 8.75
C THR A 128 3.53 4.41 7.38
N GLU A 129 2.21 4.58 7.30
CA GLU A 129 1.45 4.48 6.04
C GLU A 129 1.83 5.61 5.08
N PHE A 130 1.89 6.85 5.57
CA PHE A 130 2.27 8.01 4.75
C PHE A 130 3.72 7.89 4.25
N LEU A 131 4.63 7.44 5.11
CA LEU A 131 6.01 7.15 4.72
C LEU A 131 6.10 6.04 3.67
N MET A 132 5.29 4.98 3.79
CA MET A 132 5.21 3.92 2.77
C MET A 132 4.67 4.42 1.43
N HIS A 133 3.66 5.30 1.44
CA HIS A 133 3.10 5.87 0.23
C HIS A 133 4.11 6.75 -0.50
N ARG A 134 4.81 7.65 0.22
CA ARG A 134 5.87 8.46 -0.37
C ARG A 134 7.04 7.60 -0.88
N ALA A 135 7.45 6.60 -0.10
CA ALA A 135 8.50 5.67 -0.49
C ALA A 135 8.15 4.91 -1.78
N GLN A 136 6.89 4.45 -1.91
CA GLN A 136 6.43 3.79 -3.13
C GLN A 136 6.48 4.73 -4.33
N CYS A 137 6.06 5.98 -4.16
CA CYS A 137 6.13 6.98 -5.22
C CYS A 137 7.57 7.27 -5.66
N GLN A 138 8.49 7.42 -4.70
CA GLN A 138 9.92 7.61 -4.96
C GLN A 138 10.55 6.37 -5.63
N TYR A 139 10.16 5.16 -5.21
CA TYR A 139 10.58 3.92 -5.85
C TYR A 139 10.15 3.88 -7.32
N ASP A 140 8.91 4.28 -7.62
CA ASP A 140 8.39 4.30 -9.00
C ASP A 140 9.07 5.36 -9.87
N GLN A 141 9.58 6.46 -9.28
CA GLN A 141 10.44 7.44 -9.95
C GLN A 141 11.91 6.99 -10.09
N GLY A 142 12.31 5.87 -9.48
CA GLY A 142 13.70 5.40 -9.48
C GLY A 142 14.57 6.02 -8.37
N HIS A 143 14.00 6.82 -7.48
CA HIS A 143 14.69 7.41 -6.33
C HIS A 143 14.81 6.42 -5.16
N PHE A 144 15.51 5.31 -5.38
CA PHE A 144 15.55 4.18 -4.44
C PHE A 144 16.18 4.52 -3.09
N ASP A 145 17.17 5.41 -3.03
CA ASP A 145 17.78 5.86 -1.76
C ASP A 145 16.78 6.59 -0.86
N LEU A 146 15.91 7.42 -1.45
CA LEU A 146 14.86 8.14 -0.72
C LEU A 146 13.80 7.16 -0.21
N SER A 147 13.38 6.20 -1.07
CA SER A 147 12.46 5.12 -0.65
C SER A 147 13.01 4.32 0.54
N ILE A 148 14.30 3.97 0.49
CA ILE A 148 14.98 3.30 1.61
C ILE A 148 14.95 4.16 2.87
N SER A 149 15.18 5.48 2.75
CA SER A 149 15.16 6.41 3.87
C SER A 149 13.79 6.43 4.56
N ASP A 150 12.71 6.58 3.79
CA ASP A 150 11.34 6.64 4.32
C ASP A 150 10.90 5.33 4.93
N LEU A 151 11.17 4.20 4.28
CA LEU A 151 10.82 2.87 4.82
C LEU A 151 11.61 2.56 6.09
N ARG A 152 12.87 3.01 6.19
CA ARG A 152 13.63 2.88 7.45
C ARG A 152 13.09 3.80 8.53
N LYS A 153 12.59 4.99 8.18
CA LYS A 153 11.92 5.87 9.14
C LYS A 153 10.63 5.22 9.65
N GLY A 154 9.82 4.62 8.79
CA GLY A 154 8.58 3.93 9.16
C GLY A 154 8.78 2.64 9.99
N LEU A 155 10.00 2.11 10.05
CA LEU A 155 10.38 0.98 10.91
C LEU A 155 11.00 1.40 12.27
N LYS A 156 11.22 2.71 12.49
CA LYS A 156 11.65 3.24 13.79
C LYS A 156 10.41 3.59 14.62
N GLU A 157 10.44 3.30 15.92
CA GLU A 157 9.45 3.80 16.89
C GLU A 157 10.12 4.67 17.97
N GLU A 158 9.28 5.46 18.67
CA GLU A 158 9.63 6.38 19.77
C GLU A 158 10.31 5.70 20.97
N ASP A 159 9.97 4.45 21.29
CA ASP A 159 10.39 3.76 22.53
C ASP A 159 11.57 2.78 22.36
N GLY A 160 12.20 2.73 21.18
CA GLY A 160 13.45 1.99 20.96
C GLY A 160 13.32 0.51 20.57
N GLU A 161 12.10 -0.05 20.51
CA GLU A 161 11.85 -1.35 19.86
C GLU A 161 11.60 -1.15 18.36
N ALA A 162 12.27 -1.95 17.51
CA ALA A 162 12.09 -1.84 16.06
C ALA A 162 10.74 -2.42 15.65
N LYS A 163 9.90 -1.62 14.98
CA LYS A 163 8.71 -2.13 14.31
C LYS A 163 9.14 -3.12 13.24
N ASN A 164 8.61 -4.33 13.30
CA ASN A 164 8.95 -5.41 12.38
C ASN A 164 7.80 -5.74 11.43
N ASP A 165 7.15 -4.71 10.90
CA ASP A 165 6.05 -4.89 9.95
C ASP A 165 6.58 -5.61 8.68
N PRO A 166 6.08 -6.83 8.38
CA PRO A 166 6.58 -7.61 7.26
C PRO A 166 6.31 -6.95 5.90
N GLN A 167 5.28 -6.12 5.77
CA GLN A 167 4.98 -5.40 4.53
C GLN A 167 5.96 -4.25 4.30
N VAL A 168 6.31 -3.51 5.35
CA VAL A 168 7.32 -2.44 5.27
C VAL A 168 8.71 -3.04 4.99
N LEU A 169 9.06 -4.13 5.69
CA LEU A 169 10.31 -4.87 5.45
C LEU A 169 10.37 -5.42 4.01
N TYR A 170 9.24 -5.92 3.48
CA TYR A 170 9.16 -6.36 2.09
C TYR A 170 9.47 -5.22 1.12
N LYS A 171 8.76 -4.07 1.22
CA LYS A 171 9.02 -2.88 0.39
C LYS A 171 10.45 -2.36 0.53
N LEU A 172 11.03 -2.44 1.73
CA LEU A 172 12.41 -2.05 1.98
C LEU A 172 13.39 -2.99 1.28
N GLY A 173 13.12 -4.30 1.32
CA GLY A 173 13.88 -5.30 0.57
C GLY A 173 13.83 -5.06 -0.94
N LEU A 174 12.66 -4.74 -1.48
CA LEU A 174 12.51 -4.36 -2.90
C LEU A 174 13.34 -3.11 -3.23
N SER A 175 13.29 -2.09 -2.37
CA SER A 175 14.07 -0.86 -2.57
C SER A 175 15.58 -1.12 -2.51
N PHE A 176 16.05 -1.99 -1.60
CA PHE A 176 17.44 -2.44 -1.61
C PHE A 176 17.81 -3.23 -2.87
N TYR A 177 16.91 -4.07 -3.38
CA TYR A 177 17.15 -4.82 -4.61
C TYR A 177 17.30 -3.88 -5.81
N ALA A 178 16.37 -2.93 -5.99
CA ALA A 178 16.41 -1.96 -7.07
C ALA A 178 17.64 -1.04 -6.98
N ASN A 179 18.07 -0.72 -5.75
CA ASN A 179 19.31 0.01 -5.49
C ASN A 179 20.57 -0.88 -5.52
N GLN A 180 20.49 -2.11 -6.05
CA GLN A 180 21.60 -3.06 -6.20
C GLN A 180 22.31 -3.48 -4.89
N GLN A 181 21.69 -3.21 -3.73
CA GLN A 181 22.19 -3.59 -2.41
C GLN A 181 21.73 -5.02 -2.05
N TYR A 182 22.09 -6.00 -2.89
CA TYR A 182 21.56 -7.38 -2.85
C TYR A 182 21.75 -8.09 -1.50
N LYS A 183 22.88 -7.88 -0.83
CA LYS A 183 23.13 -8.47 0.50
C LYS A 183 22.13 -7.95 1.55
N LYS A 184 21.83 -6.65 1.52
CA LYS A 184 20.85 -6.02 2.43
C LYS A 184 19.43 -6.45 2.07
N CYS A 185 19.09 -6.53 0.79
CA CYS A 185 17.84 -7.11 0.30
C CYS A 185 17.61 -8.50 0.92
N VAL A 186 18.57 -9.43 0.79
CA VAL A 186 18.43 -10.79 1.35
C VAL A 186 18.23 -10.77 2.86
N SER A 187 19.01 -9.98 3.62
CA SER A 187 18.86 -9.92 5.07
C SER A 187 17.49 -9.34 5.49
N THR A 188 17.05 -8.27 4.83
CA THR A 188 15.78 -7.60 5.13
C THR A 188 14.58 -8.47 4.77
N LEU A 189 14.61 -9.14 3.61
CA LEU A 189 13.54 -10.03 3.18
C LEU A 189 13.44 -11.30 4.02
N LYS A 190 14.57 -11.85 4.50
CA LYS A 190 14.55 -12.92 5.51
C LYS A 190 13.92 -12.45 6.81
N HIS A 191 14.18 -11.22 7.21
CA HIS A 191 13.55 -10.64 8.39
C HIS A 191 12.04 -10.46 8.18
N ALA A 192 11.59 -10.06 6.99
CA ALA A 192 10.17 -10.03 6.66
C ALA A 192 9.50 -11.41 6.84
N LEU A 193 10.13 -12.49 6.34
CA LEU A 193 9.63 -13.87 6.49
C LEU A 193 9.52 -14.31 7.95
N GLN A 194 10.46 -13.91 8.81
CA GLN A 194 10.44 -14.21 10.25
C GLN A 194 9.24 -13.55 10.96
N ASN A 195 8.74 -12.44 10.42
CA ASN A 195 7.62 -11.67 10.97
C ASN A 195 6.27 -12.01 10.31
N LYS A 196 6.13 -13.22 9.74
CA LYS A 196 4.86 -13.79 9.24
C LYS A 196 4.15 -12.87 8.22
N PRO A 197 4.72 -12.70 7.03
CA PRO A 197 4.10 -11.91 5.97
C PRO A 197 2.76 -12.51 5.54
N TYR A 198 1.90 -11.70 4.93
CA TYR A 198 0.69 -12.22 4.32
C TYR A 198 1.02 -13.11 3.10
N ILE A 199 0.21 -14.14 2.90
CA ILE A 199 0.37 -15.10 1.80
C ILE A 199 0.35 -14.45 0.41
N SER A 200 -0.28 -13.28 0.30
CA SER A 200 -0.39 -12.51 -0.95
C SER A 200 0.95 -12.02 -1.49
N TYR A 201 1.97 -11.85 -0.65
CA TYR A 201 3.31 -11.42 -1.06
C TYR A 201 4.45 -12.29 -0.52
N GLU A 202 4.15 -13.37 0.23
CA GLU A 202 5.17 -14.30 0.72
C GLU A 202 5.97 -14.93 -0.43
N ALA A 203 5.30 -15.34 -1.52
CA ALA A 203 5.96 -15.90 -2.68
C ALA A 203 6.92 -14.89 -3.36
N ASP A 204 6.50 -13.63 -3.48
CA ASP A 204 7.33 -12.57 -4.04
C ASP A 204 8.57 -12.28 -3.17
N ILE A 205 8.46 -12.40 -1.84
CA ILE A 205 9.63 -12.27 -0.95
C ILE A 205 10.69 -13.33 -1.30
N TYR A 206 10.30 -14.60 -1.43
CA TYR A 206 11.23 -15.66 -1.82
C TYR A 206 11.81 -15.44 -3.22
N TYR A 207 10.97 -15.00 -4.16
CA TYR A 207 11.41 -14.66 -5.51
C TYR A 207 12.52 -13.61 -5.51
N HIS A 208 12.35 -12.51 -4.79
CA HIS A 208 13.35 -11.45 -4.70
C HIS A 208 14.62 -11.87 -3.93
N ILE A 209 14.52 -12.76 -2.93
CA ILE A 209 15.71 -13.38 -2.31
C ILE A 209 16.48 -14.21 -3.34
N GLY A 210 15.79 -15.02 -4.15
CA GLY A 210 16.39 -15.82 -5.21
C GLY A 210 17.12 -14.96 -6.23
N LEU A 211 16.45 -13.93 -6.75
CA LEU A 211 17.05 -12.94 -7.66
C LEU A 211 18.27 -12.25 -7.05
N ALA A 212 18.18 -11.84 -5.77
CA ALA A 212 19.30 -11.20 -5.10
C ALA A 212 20.51 -12.14 -4.94
N TYR A 213 20.30 -13.45 -4.76
CA TYR A 213 21.39 -14.43 -4.78
C TYR A 213 22.00 -14.61 -6.17
N CYS A 214 21.19 -14.64 -7.24
CA CYS A 214 21.70 -14.69 -8.61
C CYS A 214 22.57 -13.48 -8.95
N ASN A 215 22.17 -12.28 -8.54
CA ASN A 215 22.95 -11.05 -8.76
C ASN A 215 24.27 -11.00 -7.98
N VAL A 216 24.46 -11.86 -6.99
CA VAL A 216 25.76 -12.04 -6.30
C VAL A 216 26.43 -13.36 -6.66
N GLU A 217 26.02 -13.98 -7.78
CA GLU A 217 26.55 -15.22 -8.36
C GLU A 217 26.50 -16.43 -7.40
N LYS A 218 25.52 -16.46 -6.50
CA LYS A 218 25.27 -17.58 -5.57
C LYS A 218 24.10 -18.42 -6.05
N PHE A 219 24.24 -18.99 -7.24
CA PHE A 219 23.16 -19.68 -7.95
C PHE A 219 22.59 -20.88 -7.16
N GLU A 220 23.43 -21.66 -6.47
CA GLU A 220 23.00 -22.77 -5.64
C GLU A 220 22.08 -22.30 -4.49
N LYS A 221 22.37 -21.13 -3.91
CA LYS A 221 21.55 -20.55 -2.84
C LYS A 221 20.23 -20.00 -3.35
N ALA A 222 20.13 -19.67 -4.64
CA ALA A 222 18.91 -19.16 -5.25
C ALA A 222 17.85 -20.26 -5.48
N ILE A 223 18.27 -21.53 -5.60
CA ILE A 223 17.38 -22.67 -5.84
C ILE A 223 16.31 -22.84 -4.74
N TYR A 224 16.71 -22.73 -3.47
CA TYR A 224 15.76 -22.90 -2.37
C TYR A 224 14.66 -21.83 -2.37
N PRO A 225 14.97 -20.51 -2.40
CA PRO A 225 13.95 -19.47 -2.52
C PRO A 225 13.05 -19.66 -3.75
N PHE A 226 13.61 -19.94 -4.92
CA PHE A 226 12.77 -20.16 -6.10
C PHE A 226 11.86 -21.38 -5.97
N SER A 227 12.34 -22.46 -5.36
CA SER A 227 11.51 -23.63 -5.09
C SER A 227 10.37 -23.32 -4.11
N ARG A 228 10.59 -22.43 -3.14
CA ARG A 228 9.54 -21.97 -2.23
C ARG A 228 8.49 -21.16 -2.96
N CYS A 229 8.85 -20.18 -3.79
CA CYS A 229 7.84 -19.40 -4.52
C CYS A 229 7.04 -20.27 -5.52
N VAL A 230 7.69 -21.21 -6.22
CA VAL A 230 7.00 -22.22 -7.05
C VAL A 230 6.04 -23.09 -6.22
N SER A 231 6.42 -23.49 -5.01
CA SER A 231 5.53 -24.30 -4.15
C SER A 231 4.30 -23.54 -3.64
N ILE A 232 4.43 -22.23 -3.43
CA ILE A 232 3.33 -21.37 -2.94
C ILE A 232 2.39 -21.03 -4.09
N ILE A 233 2.92 -20.68 -5.27
CA ILE A 233 2.14 -20.34 -6.46
C ILE A 233 2.68 -21.12 -7.67
N PRO A 234 2.26 -22.39 -7.84
CA PRO A 234 2.76 -23.24 -8.94
C PRO A 234 2.36 -22.76 -10.34
N SER A 235 1.33 -21.92 -10.43
CA SER A 235 0.85 -21.36 -11.70
C SER A 235 1.66 -20.16 -12.19
N GLU A 236 2.55 -19.62 -11.36
CA GLU A 236 3.29 -18.41 -11.69
C GLU A 236 4.57 -18.75 -12.46
N ILE A 237 4.49 -18.59 -13.79
CA ILE A 237 5.52 -19.00 -14.75
C ILE A 237 6.85 -18.30 -14.49
N LYS A 238 6.83 -17.02 -14.06
CA LYS A 238 8.07 -16.26 -13.80
C LYS A 238 8.93 -16.94 -12.73
N TYR A 239 8.33 -17.64 -11.76
CA TYR A 239 9.06 -18.34 -10.70
C TYR A 239 9.75 -19.60 -11.22
N ILE A 240 9.04 -20.38 -12.03
CA ILE A 240 9.57 -21.61 -12.64
C ILE A 240 10.72 -21.25 -13.58
N HIS A 241 10.53 -20.22 -14.40
CA HIS A 241 11.53 -19.74 -15.33
C HIS A 241 12.83 -19.27 -14.64
N GLU A 242 12.75 -18.49 -13.55
CA GLU A 242 13.95 -18.08 -12.82
C GLU A 242 14.62 -19.24 -12.07
N ARG A 243 13.86 -20.26 -11.63
CA ARG A 243 14.43 -21.49 -11.08
C ARG A 243 15.17 -22.30 -12.15
N ALA A 244 14.61 -22.41 -13.35
CA ALA A 244 15.23 -23.09 -14.49
C ALA A 244 16.59 -22.48 -14.84
N LYS A 245 16.65 -21.14 -14.91
CA LYS A 245 17.91 -20.40 -15.11
C LYS A 245 18.91 -20.68 -14.01
N ALA A 246 18.47 -20.67 -12.75
CA ALA A 246 19.36 -20.98 -11.63
C ALA A 246 19.91 -22.42 -11.70
N TYR A 247 19.09 -23.40 -12.10
CA TYR A 247 19.56 -24.78 -12.36
C TYR A 247 20.57 -24.84 -13.50
N GLN A 248 20.33 -24.11 -14.59
CA GLN A 248 21.25 -24.01 -15.71
C GLN A 248 22.61 -23.44 -15.29
N MET A 249 22.63 -22.41 -14.44
CA MET A 249 23.86 -21.79 -13.95
C MET A 249 24.69 -22.69 -13.02
N ILE A 250 24.07 -23.71 -12.41
CA ILE A 250 24.78 -24.73 -11.61
C ILE A 250 24.98 -26.04 -12.36
N GLU A 251 24.76 -26.03 -13.68
CA GLU A 251 24.93 -27.18 -14.60
C GLU A 251 24.01 -28.38 -14.29
N ASP A 252 22.91 -28.18 -13.56
CA ASP A 252 21.85 -29.17 -13.36
C ASP A 252 20.88 -29.14 -14.55
N HIS A 253 21.35 -29.61 -15.71
CA HIS A 253 20.63 -29.54 -16.98
C HIS A 253 19.33 -30.33 -16.96
N GLU A 254 19.25 -31.44 -16.21
CA GLU A 254 18.04 -32.26 -16.10
C GLU A 254 16.89 -31.46 -15.49
N LYS A 255 17.14 -30.82 -14.33
CA LYS A 255 16.12 -29.99 -13.68
C LYS A 255 15.85 -28.70 -14.44
N ALA A 256 16.85 -28.10 -15.08
CA ALA A 256 16.66 -26.92 -15.91
C ALA A 256 15.70 -27.21 -17.08
N VAL A 257 15.92 -28.30 -17.82
CA VAL A 257 15.04 -28.70 -18.94
C VAL A 257 13.63 -29.01 -18.43
N TYR A 258 13.49 -29.72 -17.31
CA TYR A 258 12.17 -29.98 -16.71
C TYR A 258 11.40 -28.67 -16.44
N ASP A 259 12.03 -27.69 -15.81
CA ASP A 259 11.37 -26.41 -15.52
C ASP A 259 11.11 -25.59 -16.80
N PHE A 260 12.02 -25.58 -17.77
CA PHE A 260 11.77 -24.92 -19.06
C PHE A 260 10.61 -25.56 -19.84
N ASP A 261 10.48 -26.89 -19.81
CA ASP A 261 9.34 -27.59 -20.41
C ASP A 261 8.02 -27.25 -19.73
N MET A 262 8.04 -26.94 -18.43
CA MET A 262 6.86 -26.46 -17.71
C MET A 262 6.50 -25.02 -18.08
N VAL A 263 7.46 -24.20 -18.48
CA VAL A 263 7.26 -22.79 -18.88
C VAL A 263 6.62 -22.67 -20.26
N ILE A 264 6.90 -23.60 -21.18
CA ILE A 264 6.43 -23.54 -22.59
C ILE A 264 5.10 -24.27 -22.86
N LYS A 265 4.55 -24.96 -21.86
CA LYS A 265 3.25 -25.65 -21.94
C LYS A 265 2.09 -24.70 -21.64
#